data_AF-A0A1E5GE85-F1
#
_entry.id   AF-A0A1E5GE85-F1
#
_cell.length_a   1.000
_cell.length_b   1.000
_cell.length_c   1.000
_cell.angle_alpha   90.00
_cell.angle_beta   90.00
_cell.angle_gamma   90.00
#
_symmetry.space_group_name_H-M   'P 1'
#
loop_
_entity.id
_entity.type
_entity.pdbx_description
1 polymer ?
#
loop_
_entity_poly.entity_id
_entity_poly.type
_entity_poly.pdbx_seq_one_letter_code
_entity_poly.pdbx_strand_id
1 'polypeptide(L)'
;MKKIVVCFFILIVAFFFSPLTSEAATQINFYDIVTLTSQEQAEIIKEKPTLSNQYAQYNLVYQKVTEETQPSSSENSIKPAVVTKQGTPTKPTRQSNLPKAGESSHLMWVLYGSGFIAVSLFILYKHKKYSKLLLIIIVPTAIGPSTVTALANGEALIPAESLSLSEGEVKMIEPNAIDGYVYVGYYPTAEILPPNTESKVNVIYVDENKKELHAPQTISGKIGEAYDASTEAYKLSISGYKLNEANLPANAVGVFKEQEQTIVYEYQKETTQQGKVTVRYLNSSGEEIQASEQLNGELGESFQVTAKDIPGFLFEQASGALDGVFTSEELVINLYYTDEVTINIHYIDKWTKQPLTLTSITTYAEYLRPEINDIDDYYFTSTYNGQTYAQGVTVPSDQLTVKVGTNYTLPKEIRFLITKPTGETMNTLDFPNPIEELGWTIAIDSYSNFLFFSEKPEYIPVNYTGVADQISIDVTYEVTYIPTVIPEP
;
A
#
# COMPACT_ATOMS: atom_id res chain seq x y z
N MET A 1 52.64 9.96 -28.07
CA MET A 1 53.27 10.62 -26.91
C MET A 1 52.20 10.68 -25.81
N LYS A 2 52.05 9.79 -24.83
CA LYS A 2 52.92 8.79 -24.16
C LYS A 2 54.27 9.36 -23.68
N LYS A 3 54.46 9.34 -22.36
CA LYS A 3 55.57 9.87 -21.53
C LYS A 3 55.76 11.40 -21.61
N ILE A 4 55.31 12.12 -20.57
CA ILE A 4 55.89 13.37 -19.99
C ILE A 4 55.04 13.93 -18.82
N VAL A 5 53.71 13.72 -18.82
CA VAL A 5 52.80 14.38 -17.84
C VAL A 5 52.77 13.73 -16.44
N VAL A 6 53.24 12.48 -16.27
CA VAL A 6 53.07 11.70 -15.03
C VAL A 6 53.98 12.17 -13.87
N CYS A 7 55.10 12.84 -14.15
CA CYS A 7 56.07 13.21 -13.10
C CYS A 7 55.71 14.44 -12.27
N PHE A 8 54.66 15.21 -12.64
CA PHE A 8 54.31 16.46 -11.94
C PHE A 8 53.19 16.31 -10.89
N PHE A 9 52.63 15.09 -10.72
CA PHE A 9 51.53 14.83 -9.78
C PHE A 9 51.94 14.01 -8.54
N ILE A 10 53.22 13.70 -8.38
CA ILE A 10 53.78 12.93 -7.24
C ILE A 10 54.62 13.82 -6.30
N LEU A 11 54.89 15.08 -6.67
CA LEU A 11 55.72 16.00 -5.89
C LEU A 11 54.94 17.04 -5.06
N ILE A 12 53.60 16.94 -4.98
CA ILE A 12 52.75 17.88 -4.21
C ILE A 12 51.78 17.13 -3.28
N VAL A 13 52.29 16.12 -2.57
CA VAL A 13 51.60 15.45 -1.44
C VAL A 13 52.54 15.30 -0.22
N ALA A 14 53.86 15.24 -0.45
CA ALA A 14 54.88 15.02 0.59
C ALA A 14 55.30 16.28 1.40
N PHE A 15 54.45 17.31 1.49
CA PHE A 15 54.80 18.59 2.15
C PHE A 15 53.73 19.16 3.12
N PHE A 16 52.66 18.42 3.39
CA PHE A 16 51.61 18.81 4.36
C PHE A 16 51.29 17.70 5.37
N PHE A 17 52.33 16.96 5.80
CA PHE A 17 52.33 16.15 7.02
C PHE A 17 53.64 16.33 7.80
N SER A 18 54.02 17.58 8.05
CA SER A 18 54.56 17.87 9.38
C SER A 18 53.40 17.67 10.36
N PRO A 19 53.54 16.89 11.44
CA PRO A 19 52.55 16.95 12.51
C PRO A 19 52.53 18.38 13.03
N LEU A 20 51.36 19.03 13.02
CA LEU A 20 51.22 20.36 13.62
C LEU A 20 51.10 20.19 15.14
N THR A 21 52.16 19.68 15.77
CA THR A 21 52.40 19.84 17.20
C THR A 21 52.73 21.31 17.47
N SER A 22 51.70 22.13 17.31
CA SER A 22 51.54 23.32 18.12
C SER A 22 51.54 22.83 19.56
N GLU A 23 52.68 22.94 20.25
CA GLU A 23 52.70 22.86 21.71
C GLU A 23 51.66 23.87 22.21
N ALA A 24 50.55 23.36 22.73
CA ALA A 24 49.46 24.18 23.19
C ALA A 24 49.91 24.86 24.50
N ALA A 25 50.52 26.04 24.36
CA ALA A 25 51.04 26.83 25.46
C ALA A 25 49.89 27.09 26.45
N THR A 26 49.93 26.34 27.55
CA THR A 26 48.88 26.32 28.56
C THR A 26 48.91 27.66 29.29
N GLN A 27 47.82 28.43 29.20
CA GLN A 27 47.76 29.75 29.82
C GLN A 27 47.41 29.65 31.30
N ILE A 28 48.13 30.40 32.13
CA ILE A 28 47.97 30.43 33.58
C ILE A 28 47.54 31.84 33.98
N ASN A 29 46.31 31.98 34.49
CA ASN A 29 45.73 33.24 34.95
C ASN A 29 45.61 33.28 36.47
N PHE A 30 45.59 34.48 37.06
CA PHE A 30 45.64 34.70 38.51
C PHE A 30 44.50 35.61 38.95
N TYR A 31 43.55 35.13 39.75
CA TYR A 31 42.34 35.86 40.13
C TYR A 31 42.09 35.90 41.64
N ASP A 32 41.44 36.97 42.12
CA ASP A 32 40.86 37.01 43.47
C ASP A 32 39.53 36.24 43.47
N ILE A 33 39.32 35.38 44.46
CA ILE A 33 38.12 34.57 44.67
C ILE A 33 36.84 35.41 44.65
N VAL A 34 36.89 36.69 45.05
CA VAL A 34 35.71 37.59 45.03
C VAL A 34 35.28 38.02 43.62
N THR A 35 36.11 37.80 42.60
CA THR A 35 35.77 38.11 41.19
C THR A 35 35.13 36.93 40.44
N LEU A 36 35.17 35.75 41.04
CA LEU A 36 34.63 34.50 40.47
C LEU A 36 33.13 34.35 40.74
N THR A 37 32.42 33.70 39.83
CA THR A 37 31.02 33.30 40.07
C THR A 37 30.92 32.15 41.07
N SER A 38 29.75 31.99 41.69
CA SER A 38 29.50 30.90 42.64
C SER A 38 29.57 29.48 42.04
N GLN A 39 29.56 29.35 40.70
CA GLN A 39 29.81 28.07 40.03
C GLN A 39 31.32 27.79 39.97
N GLU A 40 32.11 28.74 39.46
CA GLU A 40 33.58 28.61 39.40
C GLU A 40 34.18 28.40 40.80
N GLN A 41 33.65 29.08 41.83
CA GLN A 41 34.04 28.87 43.23
C GLN A 41 33.79 27.43 43.74
N ALA A 42 32.84 26.69 43.16
CA ALA A 42 32.58 25.29 43.48
C ALA A 42 33.50 24.32 42.72
N GLU A 43 34.12 24.77 41.63
CA GLU A 43 35.05 24.00 40.78
C GLU A 43 36.53 24.15 41.25
N ILE A 44 36.80 24.94 42.29
CA ILE A 44 38.15 25.16 42.84
C ILE A 44 38.72 23.90 43.52
N ILE A 45 39.79 23.36 42.94
CA ILE A 45 40.65 22.32 43.49
C ILE A 45 41.64 22.98 44.47
N LYS A 46 41.59 22.59 45.75
CA LYS A 46 42.37 23.22 46.85
C LYS A 46 43.80 22.68 47.03
N GLU A 47 44.32 22.01 46.01
CA GLU A 47 45.66 21.40 46.00
C GLU A 47 46.65 22.28 45.24
N LYS A 48 47.93 21.87 45.12
CA LYS A 48 48.89 22.59 44.26
C LYS A 48 48.49 22.41 42.79
N PRO A 49 48.61 23.46 41.94
CA PRO A 49 48.20 23.36 40.55
C PRO A 49 49.00 22.30 39.80
N THR A 50 48.27 21.32 39.27
CA THR A 50 48.80 20.23 38.45
C THR A 50 48.24 20.40 37.04
N LEU A 51 49.14 20.74 36.11
CA LEU A 51 48.83 21.20 34.76
C LEU A 51 49.09 20.08 33.74
N SER A 52 48.25 19.95 32.73
CA SER A 52 48.40 19.04 31.58
C SER A 52 47.96 19.73 30.29
N ASN A 53 48.39 19.20 29.14
CA ASN A 53 48.03 19.74 27.82
C ASN A 53 46.57 19.45 27.38
N GLN A 54 45.75 18.87 28.27
CA GLN A 54 44.34 18.52 28.00
C GLN A 54 43.40 19.73 28.09
N TYR A 55 43.85 20.80 28.76
CA TYR A 55 43.09 22.01 29.02
C TYR A 55 43.87 23.22 28.49
N ALA A 56 43.21 24.13 27.78
CA ALA A 56 43.88 25.28 27.17
C ALA A 56 44.37 26.33 28.21
N GLN A 57 43.67 26.44 29.34
CA GLN A 57 43.90 27.45 30.36
C GLN A 57 43.60 26.90 31.76
N TYR A 58 44.36 27.39 32.75
CA TYR A 58 44.13 27.18 34.17
C TYR A 58 44.07 28.51 34.92
N ASN A 59 43.19 28.59 35.91
CA ASN A 59 42.93 29.77 36.71
C ASN A 59 43.36 29.48 38.17
N LEU A 60 44.41 30.14 38.64
CA LEU A 60 44.85 30.09 40.04
C LEU A 60 44.11 31.15 40.84
N VAL A 61 43.58 30.74 42.00
CA VAL A 61 42.65 31.54 42.81
C VAL A 61 43.29 31.89 44.14
N TYR A 62 43.19 33.18 44.49
CA TYR A 62 43.76 33.77 45.70
C TYR A 62 42.68 34.49 46.51
N GLN A 63 42.92 34.74 47.79
CA GLN A 63 42.05 35.52 48.67
C GLN A 63 42.87 36.58 49.39
N LYS A 64 42.35 37.81 49.43
CA LYS A 64 43.04 38.93 50.07
C LYS A 64 43.12 38.77 51.59
N VAL A 65 44.32 38.96 52.15
CA VAL A 65 44.54 38.98 53.60
C VAL A 65 43.92 40.23 54.20
N THR A 66 43.11 40.06 55.24
CA THR A 66 42.52 41.16 56.02
C THR A 66 42.93 40.96 57.48
N GLU A 67 43.59 41.95 58.07
CA GLU A 67 44.10 41.85 59.45
C GLU A 67 42.99 42.07 60.49
N GLU A 68 42.41 40.99 61.04
CA GLU A 68 41.89 41.00 62.42
C GLU A 68 41.77 39.60 63.04
N THR A 69 42.76 39.28 63.90
CA THR A 69 42.72 38.52 65.16
C THR A 69 42.03 37.13 65.26
N GLN A 70 42.81 36.11 65.64
CA GLN A 70 42.37 34.81 66.21
C GLN A 70 42.44 34.82 67.77
N PRO A 71 41.90 33.83 68.53
CA PRO A 71 40.96 32.75 68.17
C PRO A 71 39.81 32.48 69.20
N SER A 72 39.00 31.44 68.91
CA SER A 72 38.47 30.41 69.86
C SER A 72 37.00 30.41 70.34
N SER A 73 36.55 29.18 70.62
CA SER A 73 35.42 28.73 71.46
C SER A 73 33.94 28.87 71.00
N SER A 74 33.38 27.69 70.69
CA SER A 74 32.08 27.12 71.15
C SER A 74 30.70 27.72 70.80
N GLU A 75 29.85 26.78 70.36
CA GLU A 75 28.41 26.60 70.60
C GLU A 75 27.30 27.26 69.76
N ASN A 76 26.35 26.38 69.41
CA ASN A 76 25.10 26.55 68.70
C ASN A 76 24.17 27.66 69.27
N SER A 77 23.38 28.31 68.40
CA SER A 77 21.93 27.99 68.28
C SER A 77 21.16 28.71 67.17
N ILE A 78 20.43 27.92 66.37
CA ILE A 78 19.03 28.09 65.95
C ILE A 78 18.51 29.51 65.52
N LYS A 79 18.31 29.69 64.20
CA LYS A 79 17.05 30.02 63.44
C LYS A 79 15.87 30.79 64.13
N PRO A 80 14.90 31.41 63.39
CA PRO A 80 14.81 31.76 61.94
C PRO A 80 14.10 33.11 61.58
N ALA A 81 13.88 33.34 60.26
CA ALA A 81 12.82 34.14 59.58
C ALA A 81 12.92 35.70 59.57
N VAL A 82 12.84 36.48 58.46
CA VAL A 82 12.07 36.46 57.16
C VAL A 82 10.62 36.96 57.34
N VAL A 83 10.04 37.93 56.59
CA VAL A 83 10.14 38.36 55.16
C VAL A 83 10.06 39.90 54.96
N THR A 84 10.37 40.44 53.77
CA THR A 84 9.77 41.70 53.20
C THR A 84 9.79 41.71 51.65
N LYS A 85 8.89 42.46 51.01
CA LYS A 85 8.64 42.51 49.55
C LYS A 85 8.83 43.90 48.92
N GLN A 86 9.50 43.93 47.75
CA GLN A 86 9.01 44.49 46.45
C GLN A 86 8.57 45.99 46.36
N GLY A 87 9.23 46.80 45.51
CA GLY A 87 8.71 48.10 45.05
C GLY A 87 9.67 49.04 44.30
N THR A 88 9.56 49.13 42.96
CA THR A 88 10.15 50.16 42.05
C THR A 88 9.05 51.19 41.64
N PRO A 89 9.27 52.34 40.92
CA PRO A 89 10.21 52.54 39.78
C PRO A 89 10.72 54.00 39.46
N THR A 90 11.20 54.18 38.21
CA THR A 90 11.26 55.41 37.36
C THR A 90 12.48 56.38 37.39
N LYS A 91 12.58 57.21 36.33
CA LYS A 91 13.82 57.66 35.65
C LYS A 91 13.85 59.15 35.26
N PRO A 92 15.05 59.80 35.23
CA PRO A 92 15.39 61.05 34.51
C PRO A 92 16.36 60.85 33.30
N THR A 93 16.65 61.84 32.45
CA THR A 93 17.64 61.74 31.32
C THR A 93 18.08 63.12 30.78
N ARG A 94 19.41 63.35 30.54
CA ARG A 94 20.08 64.33 29.64
C ARG A 94 21.64 64.36 29.91
N GLN A 95 22.56 64.97 29.14
CA GLN A 95 22.87 65.05 27.68
C GLN A 95 23.81 66.24 27.33
N SER A 96 25.01 66.04 26.71
CA SER A 96 25.57 66.90 25.61
C SER A 96 27.06 66.67 25.17
N ASN A 97 27.28 66.41 23.87
CA ASN A 97 28.24 66.99 22.88
C ASN A 97 29.79 67.18 23.12
N LEU A 98 30.61 66.40 22.38
CA LEU A 98 31.57 66.72 21.25
C LEU A 98 32.39 68.06 21.25
N PRO A 99 33.61 68.17 20.61
CA PRO A 99 34.01 67.52 19.33
C PRO A 99 35.50 67.12 19.05
N LYS A 100 35.72 66.23 18.05
CA LYS A 100 36.84 66.07 17.04
C LYS A 100 38.35 66.14 17.48
N ALA A 101 39.34 65.56 16.79
CA ALA A 101 39.50 65.23 15.36
C ALA A 101 40.59 64.16 15.07
N GLY A 102 40.52 63.53 13.89
CA GLY A 102 41.68 62.99 13.16
C GLY A 102 42.16 61.57 13.49
N GLU A 103 42.65 60.77 12.53
CA GLU A 103 42.39 60.64 11.07
C GLU A 103 43.23 59.39 10.62
N SER A 104 42.99 58.67 9.53
CA SER A 104 42.05 58.82 8.41
C SER A 104 41.49 57.45 7.98
N SER A 105 41.62 57.03 6.72
CA SER A 105 40.97 55.81 6.18
C SER A 105 41.58 55.32 4.86
N HIS A 106 41.91 54.04 4.73
CA HIS A 106 42.50 53.44 3.52
C HIS A 106 41.50 52.61 2.68
N LEU A 107 40.29 53.16 2.45
CA LEU A 107 39.13 52.44 1.90
C LEU A 107 38.69 53.01 0.54
N MET A 108 39.56 52.87 -0.47
CA MET A 108 39.29 53.33 -1.85
C MET A 108 39.80 52.41 -2.98
N TRP A 109 40.58 51.35 -2.66
CA TRP A 109 41.24 50.50 -3.67
C TRP A 109 40.48 49.21 -4.06
N VAL A 110 39.36 48.91 -3.41
CA VAL A 110 38.62 47.65 -3.64
C VAL A 110 37.62 47.71 -4.81
N LEU A 111 37.07 48.90 -5.10
CA LEU A 111 35.92 49.03 -6.01
C LEU A 111 36.23 48.89 -7.51
N TYR A 112 37.49 48.99 -7.93
CA TYR A 112 37.89 48.77 -9.33
C TYR A 112 38.21 47.31 -9.68
N GLY A 113 38.35 46.42 -8.68
CA GLY A 113 38.68 45.01 -8.92
C GLY A 113 37.50 44.15 -9.40
N SER A 114 36.29 44.43 -8.93
CA SER A 114 35.10 43.60 -9.21
C SER A 114 34.58 43.72 -10.64
N GLY A 115 34.70 44.90 -11.25
CA GLY A 115 34.15 45.17 -12.60
C GLY A 115 34.78 44.32 -13.71
N PHE A 116 36.09 44.04 -13.63
CA PHE A 116 36.81 43.28 -14.67
C PHE A 116 36.45 41.79 -14.69
N ILE A 117 36.14 41.22 -13.52
CA ILE A 117 35.76 39.81 -13.36
C ILE A 117 34.37 39.56 -13.96
N ALA A 118 33.41 40.45 -13.71
CA ALA A 118 32.05 40.34 -14.23
C ALA A 118 31.99 40.34 -15.77
N VAL A 119 32.75 41.23 -16.42
CA VAL A 119 32.83 41.30 -17.89
C VAL A 119 33.45 40.03 -18.49
N SER A 120 34.48 39.49 -17.83
CA SER A 120 35.20 38.29 -18.28
C SER A 120 34.31 37.04 -18.20
N LEU A 121 33.50 36.89 -17.14
CA LEU A 121 32.52 35.81 -16.99
C LEU A 121 31.41 35.88 -18.05
N PHE A 122 30.91 37.09 -18.38
CA PHE A 122 29.85 37.27 -19.36
C PHE A 122 30.29 36.89 -20.79
N ILE A 123 31.54 37.14 -21.16
CA ILE A 123 32.10 36.75 -22.46
C ILE A 123 32.21 35.22 -22.57
N LEU A 124 32.66 34.54 -21.52
CA LEU A 124 32.76 33.08 -21.47
C LEU A 124 31.37 32.40 -21.54
N TYR A 125 30.37 32.96 -20.85
CA TYR A 125 28.99 32.44 -20.86
C TYR A 125 28.37 32.37 -22.27
N LYS A 126 28.74 33.30 -23.17
CA LYS A 126 28.13 33.39 -24.51
C LYS A 126 28.66 32.35 -25.51
N HIS A 127 29.85 31.77 -25.30
CA HIS A 127 30.43 30.76 -26.20
C HIS A 127 30.19 29.33 -25.68
N LYS A 128 29.13 28.70 -26.20
CA LYS A 128 28.51 27.42 -25.79
C LYS A 128 29.36 26.15 -26.01
N LYS A 129 30.69 26.20 -25.87
CA LYS A 129 31.63 25.10 -26.19
C LYS A 129 32.70 24.80 -25.12
N TYR A 130 32.73 25.50 -23.99
CA TYR A 130 33.82 25.40 -22.99
C TYR A 130 33.38 25.12 -21.54
N SER A 131 32.20 24.53 -21.30
CA SER A 131 31.67 24.23 -19.95
C SER A 131 32.39 23.11 -19.17
N LYS A 132 33.60 22.71 -19.58
CA LYS A 132 34.45 21.70 -18.91
C LYS A 132 35.84 22.26 -18.53
N LEU A 133 35.90 23.51 -18.08
CA LEU A 133 37.09 24.08 -17.46
C LEU A 133 36.74 24.55 -16.03
N LEU A 134 37.16 23.76 -15.03
CA LEU A 134 36.91 24.05 -13.61
C LEU A 134 37.99 25.01 -13.10
N LEU A 135 37.59 26.24 -12.76
CA LEU A 135 38.50 27.29 -12.30
C LEU A 135 38.50 27.35 -10.77
N ILE A 136 39.49 26.70 -10.13
CA ILE A 136 39.64 26.72 -8.67
C ILE A 136 40.30 28.04 -8.25
N ILE A 137 39.51 28.96 -7.70
CA ILE A 137 40.02 30.13 -6.98
C ILE A 137 40.17 29.73 -5.51
N ILE A 138 41.41 29.58 -5.05
CA ILE A 138 41.71 29.52 -3.63
C ILE A 138 41.64 30.95 -3.10
N VAL A 139 40.60 31.26 -2.32
CA VAL A 139 40.57 32.46 -1.47
C VAL A 139 41.18 32.07 -0.13
N PRO A 140 42.38 32.53 0.23
CA PRO A 140 42.93 32.34 1.57
C PRO A 140 42.17 33.26 2.54
N THR A 141 41.06 32.76 3.09
CA THR A 141 40.44 33.37 4.27
C THR A 141 41.43 33.29 5.41
N ALA A 142 41.97 34.43 5.84
CA ALA A 142 42.87 34.49 6.99
C ALA A 142 42.09 34.08 8.26
N ILE A 143 42.31 32.85 8.72
CA ILE A 143 41.85 32.39 10.03
C ILE A 143 42.73 33.10 11.05
N GLY A 144 42.24 34.23 11.56
CA GLY A 144 42.79 34.82 12.78
C GLY A 144 42.56 33.85 13.94
N PRO A 145 43.51 33.73 14.90
CA PRO A 145 43.30 32.87 16.05
C PRO A 145 42.08 33.36 16.84
N SER A 146 41.09 32.47 17.02
CA SER A 146 39.94 32.73 17.88
C SER A 146 40.44 32.96 19.30
N THR A 147 40.45 34.21 19.77
CA THR A 147 40.67 34.51 21.18
C THR A 147 39.51 33.93 21.98
N VAL A 148 39.74 32.78 22.61
CA VAL A 148 38.80 32.21 23.58
C VAL A 148 38.83 33.11 24.82
N THR A 149 38.00 34.13 24.83
CA THR A 149 37.71 34.92 26.04
C THR A 149 36.97 34.03 27.02
N ALA A 150 37.74 33.29 27.82
CA ALA A 150 37.24 32.59 28.99
C ALA A 150 36.56 33.61 29.93
N LEU A 151 35.42 33.20 30.49
CA LEU A 151 34.67 34.06 31.42
C LEU A 151 35.41 34.13 32.75
N ALA A 152 36.01 35.27 33.03
CA ALA A 152 36.28 35.77 34.36
C ALA A 152 36.15 37.30 34.29
N ASN A 153 35.15 37.87 34.98
CA ASN A 153 34.83 39.31 34.86
C ASN A 153 35.72 40.21 35.74
N GLY A 154 36.75 39.66 36.38
CA GLY A 154 37.77 40.41 37.11
C GLY A 154 39.02 40.67 36.27
N GLU A 155 39.71 41.77 36.54
CA GLU A 155 41.09 41.94 36.08
C GLU A 155 42.00 40.94 36.83
N ALA A 156 43.00 40.38 36.14
CA ALA A 156 43.93 39.44 36.74
C ALA A 156 44.88 40.14 37.73
N LEU A 157 45.18 39.50 38.86
CA LEU A 157 46.01 40.04 39.95
C LEU A 157 47.45 40.34 39.51
N ILE A 158 47.98 39.52 38.60
CA ILE A 158 49.25 39.69 37.90
C ILE A 158 49.07 39.25 36.43
N PRO A 159 49.96 39.64 35.50
CA PRO A 159 49.88 39.22 34.10
C PRO A 159 49.86 37.69 33.95
N ALA A 160 49.16 37.22 32.91
CA ALA A 160 49.09 35.81 32.58
C ALA A 160 50.45 35.22 32.23
N GLU A 161 50.73 34.01 32.71
CA GLU A 161 51.90 33.21 32.32
C GLU A 161 51.52 32.18 31.25
N SER A 162 52.50 31.69 30.50
CA SER A 162 52.31 30.65 29.49
C SER A 162 53.35 29.54 29.63
N LEU A 163 52.89 28.29 29.50
CA LEU A 163 53.69 27.10 29.74
C LEU A 163 53.56 26.10 28.58
N SER A 164 54.64 25.86 27.84
CA SER A 164 54.73 24.68 26.98
C SER A 164 54.72 23.41 27.83
N LEU A 165 53.87 22.46 27.44
CA LEU A 165 53.84 21.08 27.92
C LEU A 165 53.83 20.14 26.72
N SER A 166 54.59 19.06 26.79
CA SER A 166 54.59 18.01 25.77
C SER A 166 53.33 17.11 25.88
N GLU A 167 53.04 16.34 24.84
CA GLU A 167 51.77 15.59 24.75
C GLU A 167 51.67 14.49 25.83
N GLY A 168 50.69 14.64 26.75
CA GLY A 168 50.54 13.77 27.91
C GLY A 168 51.45 14.12 29.10
N GLU A 169 52.22 15.22 29.03
CA GLU A 169 53.00 15.71 30.16
C GLU A 169 52.09 16.29 31.26
N VAL A 170 52.40 15.95 32.51
CA VAL A 170 51.71 16.47 33.70
C VAL A 170 52.73 17.11 34.62
N LYS A 171 52.54 18.40 34.93
CA LYS A 171 53.51 19.23 35.64
C LYS A 171 52.85 19.95 36.82
N MET A 172 53.30 19.63 38.03
CA MET A 172 52.93 20.38 39.23
C MET A 172 53.75 21.67 39.29
N ILE A 173 53.10 22.79 39.63
CA ILE A 173 53.75 24.09 39.86
C ILE A 173 53.57 24.55 41.31
N GLU A 174 54.46 25.44 41.76
CA GLU A 174 54.36 26.14 43.03
C GLU A 174 53.59 27.46 42.81
N PRO A 175 52.49 27.73 43.54
CA PRO A 175 51.75 28.98 43.37
C PRO A 175 52.58 30.24 43.62
N ASN A 176 52.48 31.22 42.73
CA ASN A 176 53.17 32.50 42.83
C ASN A 176 52.78 33.23 44.13
N ALA A 177 53.76 33.77 44.86
CA ALA A 177 53.51 34.63 46.00
C ALA A 177 53.05 36.03 45.51
N ILE A 178 51.82 36.42 45.83
CA ILE A 178 51.24 37.72 45.48
C ILE A 178 51.05 38.52 46.77
N ASP A 179 51.63 39.73 46.86
CA ASP A 179 51.63 40.51 48.10
C ASP A 179 50.21 40.91 48.55
N GLY A 180 49.92 40.71 49.83
CA GLY A 180 48.58 40.89 50.41
C GLY A 180 47.56 39.79 50.07
N TYR A 181 47.94 38.70 49.40
CA TYR A 181 47.04 37.60 49.03
C TYR A 181 47.56 36.21 49.45
N VAL A 182 46.64 35.29 49.73
CA VAL A 182 46.92 33.88 50.02
C VAL A 182 46.28 32.99 48.95
N TYR A 183 47.01 32.00 48.46
CA TYR A 183 46.52 31.01 47.50
C TYR A 183 45.44 30.10 48.11
N VAL A 184 44.35 29.86 47.38
CA VAL A 184 43.18 29.08 47.84
C VAL A 184 42.97 27.79 47.03
N GLY A 185 43.37 27.78 45.76
CA GLY A 185 43.20 26.64 44.85
C GLY A 185 43.25 27.04 43.39
N TYR A 186 42.87 26.14 42.49
CA TYR A 186 42.85 26.37 41.05
C TYR A 186 41.70 25.64 40.35
N TYR A 187 41.33 26.07 39.14
CA TYR A 187 40.39 25.33 38.27
C TYR A 187 40.82 25.43 36.79
N PRO A 188 40.69 24.36 35.99
CA PRO A 188 40.92 24.37 34.55
C PRO A 188 39.73 24.97 33.78
N THR A 189 39.91 25.25 32.49
CA THR A 189 38.80 25.43 31.53
C THR A 189 38.20 24.09 31.10
N ALA A 190 37.34 24.09 30.07
CA ALA A 190 36.89 22.85 29.43
C ALA A 190 38.05 22.09 28.71
N GLU A 191 37.86 20.78 28.53
CA GLU A 191 38.80 19.88 27.85
C GLU A 191 38.82 20.08 26.32
N ILE A 192 39.99 19.86 25.73
CA ILE A 192 40.19 19.93 24.28
C ILE A 192 39.82 18.58 23.64
N LEU A 193 38.67 18.52 22.95
CA LEU A 193 38.23 17.33 22.23
C LEU A 193 39.00 17.15 20.90
N PRO A 194 39.41 15.91 20.54
CA PRO A 194 40.07 15.63 19.26
C PRO A 194 39.08 15.73 18.08
N PRO A 195 39.55 16.09 16.87
CA PRO A 195 38.70 16.16 15.69
C PRO A 195 38.22 14.77 15.26
N ASN A 196 36.93 14.63 14.97
CA ASN A 196 36.41 13.41 14.36
C ASN A 196 36.96 13.26 12.92
N THR A 197 37.41 12.06 12.56
CA THR A 197 38.00 11.76 11.24
C THR A 197 37.17 10.78 10.41
N GLU A 198 36.10 10.20 10.97
CA GLU A 198 35.21 9.27 10.28
C GLU A 198 33.87 9.91 9.92
N SER A 199 33.30 9.51 8.78
CA SER A 199 32.05 10.01 8.22
C SER A 199 31.26 8.92 7.50
N LYS A 200 30.01 9.24 7.15
CA LYS A 200 29.02 8.30 6.62
C LYS A 200 28.25 8.88 5.43
N VAL A 201 27.92 7.99 4.50
CA VAL A 201 27.03 8.24 3.37
C VAL A 201 25.85 7.28 3.48
N ASN A 202 24.64 7.81 3.56
CA ASN A 202 23.41 7.03 3.63
C ASN A 202 22.77 6.95 2.23
N VAL A 203 22.43 5.75 1.79
CA VAL A 203 21.75 5.46 0.52
C VAL A 203 20.31 5.09 0.82
N ILE A 204 19.35 5.87 0.30
CA ILE A 204 17.92 5.72 0.57
C ILE A 204 17.14 5.38 -0.71
N TYR A 205 16.05 4.63 -0.55
CA TYR A 205 15.27 4.03 -1.63
C TYR A 205 13.83 4.55 -1.56
N VAL A 206 13.38 5.32 -2.55
CA VAL A 206 12.07 6.01 -2.50
C VAL A 206 11.25 5.89 -3.77
N ASP A 207 9.92 5.96 -3.63
CA ASP A 207 8.99 6.08 -4.76
C ASP A 207 8.87 7.52 -5.31
N GLU A 208 8.04 7.69 -6.34
CA GLU A 208 7.70 9.00 -6.90
C GLU A 208 7.08 9.99 -5.88
N ASN A 209 6.57 9.52 -4.75
CA ASN A 209 5.97 10.30 -3.65
C ASN A 209 6.96 10.57 -2.50
N LYS A 210 8.23 10.17 -2.63
CA LYS A 210 9.28 10.23 -1.59
C LYS A 210 9.04 9.33 -0.38
N LYS A 211 8.17 8.33 -0.49
CA LYS A 211 7.99 7.29 0.53
C LYS A 211 9.13 6.27 0.44
N GLU A 212 9.68 5.89 1.59
CA GLU A 212 10.70 4.83 1.67
C GLU A 212 10.15 3.46 1.23
N LEU A 213 10.92 2.77 0.38
CA LEU A 213 10.61 1.46 -0.20
C LEU A 213 11.47 0.32 0.36
N HIS A 214 12.68 0.64 0.81
CA HIS A 214 13.63 -0.30 1.38
C HIS A 214 14.50 0.41 2.42
N ALA A 215 14.84 -0.29 3.49
CA ALA A 215 15.70 0.23 4.56
C ALA A 215 17.02 0.79 4.01
N PRO A 216 17.54 1.90 4.57
CA PRO A 216 18.71 2.56 4.05
C PRO A 216 19.98 1.73 4.24
N GLN A 217 20.92 1.87 3.30
CA GLN A 217 22.27 1.33 3.41
C GLN A 217 23.26 2.44 3.80
N THR A 218 24.30 2.12 4.56
CA THR A 218 25.32 3.11 4.99
C THR A 218 26.71 2.70 4.55
N ILE A 219 27.39 3.59 3.83
CA ILE A 219 28.82 3.51 3.53
C ILE A 219 29.56 4.32 4.60
N SER A 220 30.63 3.78 5.19
CA SER A 220 31.46 4.48 6.19
C SER A 220 32.91 4.56 5.71
N GLY A 221 33.61 5.65 6.05
CA GLY A 221 35.00 5.88 5.67
C GLY A 221 35.54 7.18 6.28
N LYS A 222 36.80 7.50 6.03
CA LYS A 222 37.44 8.70 6.59
C LYS A 222 37.19 9.92 5.71
N ILE A 223 37.12 11.09 6.34
CA ILE A 223 36.94 12.37 5.64
C ILE A 223 38.05 12.53 4.57
N GLY A 224 37.65 12.75 3.32
CA GLY A 224 38.54 12.82 2.16
C GLY A 224 38.78 11.50 1.41
N GLU A 225 38.43 10.33 1.96
CA GLU A 225 38.42 9.07 1.21
C GLU A 225 37.30 9.05 0.17
N ALA A 226 37.43 8.23 -0.87
CA ALA A 226 36.44 8.11 -1.94
C ALA A 226 35.38 7.04 -1.64
N TYR A 227 34.16 7.25 -2.13
CA TYR A 227 33.08 6.26 -2.12
C TYR A 227 32.46 6.09 -3.51
N ASP A 228 31.89 4.90 -3.76
CA ASP A 228 31.14 4.56 -4.97
C ASP A 228 29.87 3.77 -4.61
N ALA A 229 28.73 4.46 -4.69
CA ALA A 229 27.39 3.89 -4.54
C ALA A 229 26.74 3.60 -5.91
N SER A 230 27.45 3.74 -7.03
CA SER A 230 26.90 3.54 -8.39
C SER A 230 26.87 2.08 -8.85
N THR A 231 27.32 1.15 -7.99
CA THR A 231 27.39 -0.28 -8.25
C THR A 231 26.07 -1.01 -7.98
N GLU A 232 25.92 -2.21 -8.55
CA GLU A 232 24.68 -3.02 -8.41
C GLU A 232 24.36 -3.43 -6.97
N ALA A 233 25.33 -3.35 -6.04
CA ALA A 233 25.09 -3.57 -4.61
C ALA A 233 24.13 -2.54 -3.99
N TYR A 234 24.10 -1.33 -4.57
CA TYR A 234 23.26 -0.22 -4.13
C TYR A 234 22.07 0.03 -5.06
N LYS A 235 22.04 -0.51 -6.29
CA LYS A 235 20.87 -0.49 -7.20
C LYS A 235 19.96 -1.69 -6.91
N LEU A 236 19.24 -1.63 -5.80
CA LEU A 236 18.41 -2.75 -5.36
C LEU A 236 17.28 -3.07 -6.35
N SER A 237 17.00 -4.36 -6.53
CA SER A 237 15.74 -4.80 -7.13
C SER A 237 14.66 -4.81 -6.06
N ILE A 238 13.55 -4.09 -6.29
CA ILE A 238 12.46 -3.90 -5.33
C ILE A 238 11.18 -4.43 -5.96
N SER A 239 10.49 -5.35 -5.28
CA SER A 239 9.30 -6.02 -5.84
C SER A 239 8.18 -5.03 -6.17
N GLY A 240 7.72 -5.01 -7.42
CA GLY A 240 6.71 -4.09 -7.92
C GLY A 240 7.19 -2.64 -8.16
N TYR A 241 8.51 -2.42 -8.22
CA TYR A 241 9.12 -1.10 -8.43
C TYR A 241 10.36 -1.18 -9.32
N LYS A 242 10.42 -0.32 -10.34
CA LYS A 242 11.53 -0.24 -11.29
C LYS A 242 12.38 1.00 -11.03
N LEU A 243 13.70 0.83 -11.03
CA LEU A 243 14.65 1.93 -10.86
C LEU A 243 14.48 2.99 -11.94
N ASN A 244 14.39 4.26 -11.54
CA ASN A 244 14.26 5.40 -12.46
C ASN A 244 15.62 5.76 -13.09
N GLU A 245 16.03 5.02 -14.13
CA GLU A 245 17.29 5.25 -14.85
C GLU A 245 17.43 6.66 -15.45
N ALA A 246 16.32 7.38 -15.64
CA ALA A 246 16.33 8.77 -16.10
C ALA A 246 16.67 9.79 -15.00
N ASN A 247 16.62 9.41 -13.71
CA ASN A 247 16.89 10.28 -12.56
C ASN A 247 17.84 9.63 -11.53
N LEU A 248 18.98 9.11 -12.00
CA LEU A 248 20.02 8.55 -11.12
C LEU A 248 20.73 9.67 -10.32
N PRO A 249 21.05 9.44 -9.03
CA PRO A 249 21.64 10.46 -8.16
C PRO A 249 23.03 10.91 -8.62
N ALA A 250 23.18 12.20 -8.91
CA ALA A 250 24.42 12.80 -9.39
C ALA A 250 25.59 12.75 -8.36
N ASN A 251 25.30 12.45 -7.09
CA ASN A 251 26.28 12.28 -6.02
C ASN A 251 26.56 10.80 -5.65
N ALA A 252 26.18 9.85 -6.51
CA ALA A 252 26.45 8.41 -6.33
C ALA A 252 27.94 8.07 -6.16
N VAL A 253 28.85 8.88 -6.72
CA VAL A 253 30.30 8.76 -6.56
C VAL A 253 30.85 10.07 -6.02
N GLY A 254 31.76 10.01 -5.05
CA GLY A 254 32.29 11.21 -4.40
C GLY A 254 33.39 10.92 -3.38
N VAL A 255 33.57 11.87 -2.46
CA VAL A 255 34.42 11.74 -1.28
C VAL A 255 33.63 12.05 -0.01
N PHE A 256 34.01 11.40 1.09
CA PHE A 256 33.46 11.65 2.42
C PHE A 256 33.77 13.08 2.89
N LYS A 257 32.77 13.75 3.44
CA LYS A 257 32.84 15.10 4.03
C LYS A 257 32.61 15.05 5.54
N GLU A 258 32.90 16.15 6.22
CA GLU A 258 32.60 16.32 7.64
C GLU A 258 31.09 16.27 7.93
N GLN A 259 30.26 16.78 7.01
CA GLN A 259 28.80 16.64 7.06
C GLN A 259 28.37 15.31 6.44
N GLU A 260 27.45 14.60 7.09
CA GLU A 260 26.85 13.37 6.52
C GLU A 260 26.22 13.63 5.15
N GLN A 261 26.30 12.63 4.27
CA GLN A 261 25.83 12.73 2.88
C GLN A 261 24.69 11.74 2.62
N THR A 262 23.69 12.16 1.84
CA THR A 262 22.57 11.29 1.44
C THR A 262 22.53 11.11 -0.07
N ILE A 263 22.40 9.87 -0.51
CA ILE A 263 22.20 9.46 -1.91
C ILE A 263 20.78 8.90 -2.02
N VAL A 264 20.03 9.36 -3.03
CA VAL A 264 18.61 8.99 -3.20
C VAL A 264 18.46 8.23 -4.50
N TYR A 265 18.06 6.96 -4.41
CA TYR A 265 17.60 6.19 -5.57
C TYR A 265 16.07 6.25 -5.66
N GLU A 266 15.58 6.84 -6.75
CA GLU A 266 14.14 6.89 -7.07
C GLU A 266 13.70 5.68 -7.88
N TYR A 267 12.53 5.17 -7.53
CA TYR A 267 11.86 4.09 -8.24
C TYR A 267 10.49 4.56 -8.71
N GLN A 268 10.09 4.09 -9.89
CA GLN A 268 8.73 4.22 -10.37
C GLN A 268 7.99 2.92 -10.02
N LYS A 269 6.76 3.04 -9.53
CA LYS A 269 5.93 1.84 -9.31
C LYS A 269 5.69 1.11 -10.64
N GLU A 270 5.90 -0.20 -10.66
CA GLU A 270 5.53 -1.00 -11.83
C GLU A 270 4.01 -1.10 -11.90
N THR A 271 3.43 -0.35 -12.84
CA THR A 271 2.07 -0.60 -13.30
C THR A 271 2.08 -1.88 -14.11
N THR A 272 1.66 -2.99 -13.51
CA THR A 272 1.13 -4.12 -14.27
C THR A 272 0.01 -3.59 -15.15
N GLN A 273 0.26 -3.52 -16.46
CA GLN A 273 -0.80 -3.23 -17.41
C GLN A 273 -1.78 -4.40 -17.33
N GLN A 274 -3.02 -4.11 -16.98
CA GLN A 274 -4.08 -5.10 -17.01
C GLN A 274 -4.81 -5.00 -18.33
N GLY A 275 -5.03 -6.15 -18.97
CA GLY A 275 -5.97 -6.22 -20.08
C GLY A 275 -7.39 -6.23 -19.54
N LYS A 276 -8.33 -5.74 -20.35
CA LYS A 276 -9.73 -5.60 -19.98
C LYS A 276 -10.63 -6.27 -21.01
N VAL A 277 -11.54 -7.11 -20.53
CA VAL A 277 -12.60 -7.71 -21.34
C VAL A 277 -13.95 -7.24 -20.79
N THR A 278 -14.70 -6.50 -21.61
CA THR A 278 -16.07 -6.09 -21.29
C THR A 278 -17.06 -7.07 -21.92
N VAL A 279 -17.82 -7.79 -21.11
CA VAL A 279 -18.86 -8.74 -21.56
C VAL A 279 -20.22 -8.06 -21.50
N ARG A 280 -20.94 -8.01 -22.63
CA ARG A 280 -22.27 -7.40 -22.74
C ARG A 280 -23.35 -8.47 -22.94
N TYR A 281 -24.52 -8.25 -22.38
CA TYR A 281 -25.68 -9.16 -22.49
C TYR A 281 -26.78 -8.46 -23.27
N LEU A 282 -26.95 -8.80 -24.54
CA LEU A 282 -27.81 -8.08 -25.48
C LEU A 282 -28.97 -8.95 -25.99
N ASN A 283 -30.14 -8.37 -26.22
CA ASN A 283 -31.24 -9.05 -26.92
C ASN A 283 -31.04 -9.05 -28.46
N SER A 284 -32.01 -9.66 -29.16
CA SER A 284 -32.11 -9.69 -30.63
C SER A 284 -32.13 -8.32 -31.32
N SER A 285 -32.52 -7.26 -30.59
CA SER A 285 -32.52 -5.87 -31.06
C SER A 285 -31.25 -5.09 -30.70
N GLY A 286 -30.31 -5.70 -29.97
CA GLY A 286 -29.05 -5.09 -29.54
C GLY A 286 -29.16 -4.24 -28.27
N GLU A 287 -30.28 -4.30 -27.55
CA GLU A 287 -30.49 -3.62 -26.26
C GLU A 287 -29.93 -4.46 -25.09
N GLU A 288 -29.40 -3.80 -24.06
CA GLU A 288 -28.75 -4.45 -22.91
C GLU A 288 -29.78 -4.94 -21.88
N ILE A 289 -29.92 -6.27 -21.76
CA ILE A 289 -30.91 -6.94 -20.91
C ILE A 289 -30.39 -7.32 -19.51
N GLN A 290 -29.08 -7.29 -19.32
CA GLN A 290 -28.40 -7.58 -18.06
C GLN A 290 -27.11 -6.76 -18.02
N ALA A 291 -26.76 -6.25 -16.84
CA ALA A 291 -25.64 -5.33 -16.69
C ALA A 291 -24.30 -5.95 -17.16
N SER A 292 -23.60 -5.23 -18.03
CA SER A 292 -22.30 -5.63 -18.57
C SER A 292 -21.26 -5.90 -17.48
N GLU A 293 -20.51 -6.99 -17.65
CA GLU A 293 -19.43 -7.40 -16.75
C GLU A 293 -18.06 -6.94 -17.27
N GLN A 294 -17.10 -6.75 -16.37
CA GLN A 294 -15.71 -6.40 -16.72
C GLN A 294 -14.74 -7.36 -16.05
N LEU A 295 -14.06 -8.17 -16.86
CA LEU A 295 -12.94 -9.00 -16.43
C LEU A 295 -11.64 -8.20 -16.63
N ASN A 296 -10.73 -8.30 -15.66
CA ASN A 296 -9.42 -7.65 -15.70
C ASN A 296 -8.36 -8.66 -15.24
N GLY A 297 -7.22 -8.71 -15.91
CA GLY A 297 -6.10 -9.63 -15.59
C GLY A 297 -4.79 -9.18 -16.22
N GLU A 298 -3.69 -9.84 -15.91
CA GLU A 298 -2.36 -9.48 -16.40
C GLU A 298 -2.18 -9.80 -17.91
N LEU A 299 -1.35 -9.04 -18.63
CA LEU A 299 -1.16 -9.27 -20.07
C LEU A 299 -0.62 -10.69 -20.35
N GLY A 300 -1.38 -11.48 -21.10
CA GLY A 300 -1.10 -12.89 -21.38
C GLY A 300 -1.75 -13.90 -20.42
N GLU A 301 -2.37 -13.45 -19.33
CA GLU A 301 -3.21 -14.29 -18.47
C GLU A 301 -4.48 -14.71 -19.23
N SER A 302 -4.94 -15.96 -19.03
CA SER A 302 -6.11 -16.52 -19.72
C SER A 302 -7.42 -16.11 -19.05
N PHE A 303 -8.42 -15.76 -19.86
CA PHE A 303 -9.80 -15.56 -19.40
C PHE A 303 -10.76 -16.60 -20.02
N GLN A 304 -11.90 -16.79 -19.37
CA GLN A 304 -13.04 -17.53 -19.91
C GLN A 304 -14.34 -16.83 -19.51
N VAL A 305 -15.29 -16.76 -20.45
CA VAL A 305 -16.63 -16.23 -20.29
C VAL A 305 -17.63 -17.38 -20.43
N THR A 306 -18.67 -17.40 -19.60
CA THR A 306 -19.83 -18.27 -19.78
C THR A 306 -21.08 -17.44 -20.06
N ALA A 307 -22.02 -18.00 -20.83
CA ALA A 307 -23.38 -17.46 -20.86
C ALA A 307 -23.98 -17.53 -19.45
N LYS A 308 -24.87 -16.58 -19.13
CA LYS A 308 -25.60 -16.55 -17.86
C LYS A 308 -27.05 -16.93 -18.13
N ASP A 309 -27.66 -17.63 -17.19
CA ASP A 309 -29.10 -17.79 -17.17
C ASP A 309 -29.75 -16.44 -16.84
N ILE A 310 -30.55 -15.89 -17.77
CA ILE A 310 -31.23 -14.61 -17.62
C ILE A 310 -32.74 -14.90 -17.73
N PRO A 311 -33.55 -14.62 -16.68
CA PRO A 311 -34.98 -14.96 -16.70
C PRO A 311 -35.72 -14.36 -17.90
N GLY A 312 -36.44 -15.21 -18.64
CA GLY A 312 -37.16 -14.81 -19.87
C GLY A 312 -36.29 -14.74 -21.13
N PHE A 313 -35.02 -15.15 -21.07
CA PHE A 313 -34.08 -15.08 -22.20
C PHE A 313 -33.21 -16.32 -22.34
N LEU A 314 -33.13 -16.86 -23.56
CA LEU A 314 -32.27 -17.99 -23.90
C LEU A 314 -31.03 -17.53 -24.68
N PHE A 315 -29.86 -18.08 -24.36
CA PHE A 315 -28.62 -17.75 -25.06
C PHE A 315 -28.68 -18.15 -26.55
N GLU A 316 -28.40 -17.20 -27.43
CA GLU A 316 -28.39 -17.41 -28.88
C GLU A 316 -26.98 -17.68 -29.40
N GLN A 317 -26.08 -16.71 -29.25
CA GLN A 317 -24.72 -16.76 -29.80
C GLN A 317 -23.81 -15.71 -29.16
N ALA A 318 -22.50 -15.82 -29.40
CA ALA A 318 -21.52 -14.79 -29.02
C ALA A 318 -20.94 -14.09 -30.26
N SER A 319 -20.46 -12.85 -30.11
CA SER A 319 -19.78 -12.10 -31.18
C SER A 319 -18.38 -12.61 -31.54
N GLY A 320 -17.88 -13.63 -30.84
CA GLY A 320 -16.52 -14.15 -30.99
C GLY A 320 -16.25 -15.32 -30.03
N ALA A 321 -14.98 -15.63 -29.81
CA ALA A 321 -14.55 -16.61 -28.81
C ALA A 321 -14.94 -16.17 -27.39
N LEU A 322 -15.22 -17.15 -26.53
CA LEU A 322 -15.51 -16.93 -25.11
C LEU A 322 -14.29 -17.10 -24.21
N ASP A 323 -13.21 -17.64 -24.75
CA ASP A 323 -11.92 -17.83 -24.13
C ASP A 323 -10.83 -17.05 -24.88
N GLY A 324 -9.71 -16.80 -24.21
CA GLY A 324 -8.60 -16.04 -24.77
C GLY A 324 -7.57 -15.66 -23.72
N VAL A 325 -6.74 -14.67 -24.04
CA VAL A 325 -5.80 -14.05 -23.11
C VAL A 325 -5.98 -12.54 -23.07
N PHE A 326 -5.76 -11.93 -21.91
CA PHE A 326 -5.80 -10.48 -21.74
C PHE A 326 -4.70 -9.79 -22.58
N THR A 327 -5.07 -8.78 -23.36
CA THR A 327 -4.15 -7.98 -24.19
C THR A 327 -4.23 -6.50 -23.78
N SER A 328 -3.32 -5.67 -24.31
CA SER A 328 -3.32 -4.22 -24.08
C SER A 328 -4.43 -3.47 -24.83
N GLU A 329 -5.26 -4.15 -25.60
CA GLU A 329 -6.43 -3.58 -26.28
C GLU A 329 -7.71 -4.00 -25.53
N GLU A 330 -8.68 -3.09 -25.35
CA GLU A 330 -9.94 -3.47 -24.70
C GLU A 330 -10.77 -4.36 -25.63
N LEU A 331 -11.01 -5.60 -25.20
CA LEU A 331 -11.88 -6.55 -25.89
C LEU A 331 -13.33 -6.36 -25.44
N VAL A 332 -14.28 -6.39 -26.38
CA VAL A 332 -15.71 -6.41 -26.08
C VAL A 332 -16.32 -7.68 -26.65
N ILE A 333 -16.93 -8.49 -25.78
CA ILE A 333 -17.65 -9.72 -26.13
C ILE A 333 -19.14 -9.46 -25.93
N ASN A 334 -19.91 -9.46 -27.02
CA ASN A 334 -21.37 -9.42 -26.93
C ASN A 334 -21.91 -10.85 -26.89
N LEU A 335 -22.65 -11.16 -25.83
CA LEU A 335 -23.47 -12.36 -25.74
C LEU A 335 -24.89 -11.95 -26.14
N TYR A 336 -25.38 -12.54 -27.22
CA TYR A 336 -26.72 -12.31 -27.73
C TYR A 336 -27.68 -13.37 -27.19
N TYR A 337 -28.84 -12.91 -26.75
CA TYR A 337 -29.94 -13.70 -26.24
C TYR A 337 -31.18 -13.43 -27.07
N THR A 338 -32.11 -14.38 -27.06
CA THR A 338 -33.41 -14.29 -27.72
C THR A 338 -34.51 -14.59 -26.71
N ASP A 339 -35.72 -14.09 -26.95
CA ASP A 339 -36.82 -14.21 -25.99
C ASP A 339 -37.18 -15.68 -25.73
N GLU A 340 -37.41 -16.01 -24.47
CA GLU A 340 -37.88 -17.32 -24.04
C GLU A 340 -39.39 -17.46 -24.31
N VAL A 341 -39.78 -18.57 -24.92
CA VAL A 341 -41.18 -18.95 -25.14
C VAL A 341 -41.51 -20.19 -24.33
N THR A 342 -42.55 -20.09 -23.51
CA THR A 342 -43.10 -21.23 -22.77
C THR A 342 -44.30 -21.80 -23.52
N ILE A 343 -44.23 -23.08 -23.90
CA ILE A 343 -45.37 -23.84 -24.40
C ILE A 343 -45.98 -24.60 -23.22
N ASN A 344 -47.13 -24.15 -22.74
CA ASN A 344 -47.89 -24.84 -21.68
C ASN A 344 -48.71 -25.96 -22.30
N ILE A 345 -48.68 -27.15 -21.69
CA ILE A 345 -49.36 -28.35 -22.19
C ILE A 345 -50.40 -28.76 -21.14
N HIS A 346 -51.66 -28.41 -21.40
CA HIS A 346 -52.76 -28.62 -20.48
C HIS A 346 -53.50 -29.94 -20.77
N TYR A 347 -53.85 -30.65 -19.71
CA TYR A 347 -54.66 -31.86 -19.76
C TYR A 347 -56.02 -31.57 -19.12
N ILE A 348 -57.10 -31.65 -19.91
CA ILE A 348 -58.47 -31.50 -19.41
C ILE A 348 -59.30 -32.73 -19.73
N ASP A 349 -60.26 -33.05 -18.87
CA ASP A 349 -61.27 -34.06 -19.16
C ASP A 349 -62.16 -33.61 -20.33
N LYS A 350 -62.35 -34.52 -21.30
CA LYS A 350 -63.00 -34.24 -22.58
C LYS A 350 -64.44 -33.76 -22.47
N TRP A 351 -65.17 -34.12 -21.40
CA TRP A 351 -66.60 -33.81 -21.27
C TRP A 351 -66.86 -32.64 -20.33
N THR A 352 -66.25 -32.64 -19.15
CA THR A 352 -66.43 -31.63 -18.09
C THR A 352 -65.56 -30.38 -18.30
N LYS A 353 -64.54 -30.47 -19.15
CA LYS A 353 -63.51 -29.44 -19.41
C LYS A 353 -62.75 -28.99 -18.16
N GLN A 354 -62.82 -29.75 -17.07
CA GLN A 354 -62.03 -29.53 -15.86
C GLN A 354 -60.61 -30.12 -16.03
N PRO A 355 -59.62 -29.67 -15.23
CA PRO A 355 -58.30 -30.30 -15.19
C PRO A 355 -58.40 -31.83 -15.03
N LEU A 356 -57.69 -32.56 -15.89
CA LEU A 356 -57.78 -34.02 -15.97
C LEU A 356 -57.46 -34.63 -14.60
N THR A 357 -58.37 -35.45 -14.09
CA THR A 357 -58.17 -36.19 -12.83
C THR A 357 -58.26 -37.67 -13.12
N LEU A 358 -57.19 -38.40 -12.77
CA LEU A 358 -57.04 -39.82 -13.06
C LEU A 358 -57.80 -40.62 -12.00
N THR A 359 -58.95 -41.17 -12.37
CA THR A 359 -59.88 -41.89 -11.48
C THR A 359 -59.16 -43.05 -10.79
N SER A 360 -59.41 -43.22 -9.49
CA SER A 360 -58.81 -44.30 -8.72
C SER A 360 -59.31 -45.66 -9.22
N ILE A 361 -58.40 -46.54 -9.62
CA ILE A 361 -58.70 -47.91 -10.06
C ILE A 361 -59.28 -48.71 -8.90
N THR A 362 -58.89 -48.37 -7.66
CA THR A 362 -59.48 -48.90 -6.42
C THR A 362 -60.97 -48.61 -6.23
N THR A 363 -61.59 -47.76 -7.05
CA THR A 363 -63.07 -47.63 -7.14
C THR A 363 -63.72 -48.98 -7.51
N TYR A 364 -62.99 -49.84 -8.22
CA TYR A 364 -63.41 -51.18 -8.63
C TYR A 364 -62.78 -52.30 -7.78
N ALA A 365 -62.20 -51.96 -6.62
CA ALA A 365 -61.42 -52.89 -5.79
C ALA A 365 -62.18 -54.15 -5.36
N GLU A 366 -63.50 -54.09 -5.18
CA GLU A 366 -64.33 -55.25 -4.83
C GLU A 366 -64.28 -56.36 -5.89
N TYR A 367 -64.25 -56.00 -7.17
CA TYR A 367 -64.18 -56.94 -8.29
C TYR A 367 -62.74 -57.36 -8.64
N LEU A 368 -61.75 -56.51 -8.35
CA LEU A 368 -60.35 -56.73 -8.73
C LEU A 368 -59.51 -57.44 -7.65
N ARG A 369 -59.68 -57.09 -6.37
CA ARG A 369 -58.87 -57.63 -5.25
C ARG A 369 -58.93 -59.15 -5.04
N PRO A 370 -59.97 -59.92 -5.42
CA PRO A 370 -59.93 -61.38 -5.31
C PRO A 370 -58.74 -62.04 -6.01
N GLU A 371 -58.19 -61.39 -7.06
CA GLU A 371 -57.06 -61.89 -7.86
C GLU A 371 -55.89 -60.88 -7.88
N ILE A 372 -56.18 -59.57 -7.97
CA ILE A 372 -55.21 -58.47 -8.04
C ILE A 372 -55.09 -57.77 -6.68
N ASN A 373 -54.29 -58.36 -5.79
CA ASN A 373 -54.17 -57.92 -4.40
C ASN A 373 -53.36 -56.62 -4.23
N ASP A 374 -52.58 -56.23 -5.24
CA ASP A 374 -51.69 -55.06 -5.28
C ASP A 374 -52.30 -53.85 -6.03
N ILE A 375 -53.60 -53.88 -6.32
CA ILE A 375 -54.31 -52.84 -7.08
C ILE A 375 -54.24 -51.43 -6.46
N ASP A 376 -53.96 -51.33 -5.16
CA ASP A 376 -53.78 -50.07 -4.45
C ASP A 376 -52.43 -49.39 -4.79
N ASP A 377 -51.41 -50.17 -5.16
CA ASP A 377 -50.06 -49.71 -5.52
C ASP A 377 -49.92 -49.40 -7.03
N TYR A 378 -50.96 -49.63 -7.84
CA TYR A 378 -50.97 -49.26 -9.25
C TYR A 378 -50.92 -47.73 -9.43
N TYR A 379 -50.36 -47.28 -10.56
CA TYR A 379 -50.22 -45.87 -10.90
C TYR A 379 -50.40 -45.64 -12.41
N PHE A 380 -50.35 -44.39 -12.86
CA PHE A 380 -50.44 -44.04 -14.28
C PHE A 380 -49.12 -43.47 -14.80
N THR A 381 -48.78 -43.73 -16.07
CA THR A 381 -47.56 -43.22 -16.74
C THR A 381 -47.91 -42.44 -18.01
N SER A 382 -47.46 -41.19 -18.11
CA SER A 382 -47.63 -40.34 -19.29
C SER A 382 -46.76 -40.79 -20.47
N THR A 383 -47.34 -40.91 -21.66
CA THR A 383 -46.58 -41.20 -22.90
C THR A 383 -45.88 -39.97 -23.50
N TYR A 384 -46.04 -38.78 -22.93
CA TYR A 384 -45.36 -37.57 -23.40
C TYR A 384 -43.94 -37.46 -22.84
N ASN A 385 -43.81 -37.53 -21.52
CA ASN A 385 -42.57 -37.28 -20.77
C ASN A 385 -42.13 -38.47 -19.89
N GLY A 386 -42.92 -39.55 -19.82
CA GLY A 386 -42.66 -40.69 -18.93
C GLY A 386 -42.98 -40.43 -17.46
N GLN A 387 -43.57 -39.27 -17.11
CA GLN A 387 -43.89 -38.95 -15.72
C GLN A 387 -44.99 -39.86 -15.17
N THR A 388 -44.83 -40.23 -13.89
CA THR A 388 -45.75 -41.11 -13.18
C THR A 388 -46.68 -40.33 -12.25
N TYR A 389 -47.91 -40.81 -12.12
CA TYR A 389 -49.00 -40.17 -11.37
C TYR A 389 -49.73 -41.20 -10.51
N ALA A 390 -49.89 -40.90 -9.22
CA ALA A 390 -50.67 -41.75 -8.32
C ALA A 390 -52.16 -41.77 -8.70
N GLN A 391 -52.89 -42.76 -8.20
CA GLN A 391 -54.34 -42.85 -8.38
C GLN A 391 -55.07 -41.66 -7.72
N GLY A 392 -56.14 -41.17 -8.35
CA GLY A 392 -56.98 -40.09 -7.81
C GLY A 392 -56.43 -38.67 -7.99
N VAL A 393 -55.25 -38.48 -8.59
CA VAL A 393 -54.64 -37.13 -8.71
C VAL A 393 -55.14 -36.37 -9.93
N THR A 394 -55.22 -35.04 -9.78
CA THR A 394 -55.31 -34.12 -10.92
C THR A 394 -53.93 -33.99 -11.57
N VAL A 395 -53.86 -34.13 -12.89
CA VAL A 395 -52.63 -34.02 -13.66
C VAL A 395 -52.24 -32.54 -13.79
N PRO A 396 -51.01 -32.13 -13.39
CA PRO A 396 -50.50 -30.79 -13.63
C PRO A 396 -50.29 -30.55 -15.13
N SER A 397 -50.12 -29.29 -15.53
CA SER A 397 -49.73 -28.97 -16.91
C SER A 397 -48.22 -29.13 -17.07
N ASP A 398 -47.79 -29.74 -18.17
CA ASP A 398 -46.38 -29.79 -18.57
C ASP A 398 -45.95 -28.47 -19.22
N GLN A 399 -44.64 -28.20 -19.27
CA GLN A 399 -44.08 -27.02 -19.93
C GLN A 399 -42.89 -27.39 -20.81
N LEU A 400 -42.85 -26.82 -22.02
CA LEU A 400 -41.75 -26.94 -22.96
C LEU A 400 -41.22 -25.54 -23.31
N THR A 401 -39.99 -25.26 -22.88
CA THR A 401 -39.31 -23.99 -23.11
C THR A 401 -38.53 -24.02 -24.44
N VAL A 402 -38.75 -23.04 -25.30
CA VAL A 402 -38.07 -22.88 -26.60
C VAL A 402 -37.69 -21.43 -26.88
N LYS A 403 -36.86 -21.20 -27.89
CA LYS A 403 -36.52 -19.84 -28.38
C LYS A 403 -37.66 -19.27 -29.21
N VAL A 404 -37.93 -17.97 -29.12
CA VAL A 404 -38.83 -17.28 -30.04
C VAL A 404 -38.44 -17.54 -31.50
N GLY A 405 -39.44 -17.81 -32.35
CA GLY A 405 -39.26 -18.23 -33.75
C GLY A 405 -39.00 -19.72 -33.98
N THR A 406 -38.86 -20.54 -32.93
CA THR A 406 -38.67 -22.00 -33.07
C THR A 406 -39.92 -22.70 -33.60
N ASN A 407 -39.79 -23.57 -34.60
CA ASN A 407 -40.86 -24.47 -35.00
C ASN A 407 -41.01 -25.59 -33.96
N TYR A 408 -42.19 -25.75 -33.37
CA TYR A 408 -42.48 -26.82 -32.40
C TYR A 408 -43.45 -27.86 -32.96
N THR A 409 -43.40 -29.07 -32.40
CA THR A 409 -44.34 -30.17 -32.69
C THR A 409 -44.43 -31.06 -31.46
N LEU A 410 -45.62 -31.11 -30.86
CA LEU A 410 -45.96 -32.02 -29.77
C LEU A 410 -46.54 -33.33 -30.32
N PRO A 411 -46.70 -34.39 -29.51
CA PRO A 411 -47.36 -35.61 -29.95
C PRO A 411 -48.81 -35.37 -30.38
N LYS A 412 -49.29 -36.05 -31.42
CA LYS A 412 -50.73 -36.05 -31.76
C LYS A 412 -51.59 -36.73 -30.67
N GLU A 413 -51.03 -37.76 -30.03
CA GLU A 413 -51.65 -38.51 -28.94
C GLU A 413 -50.81 -38.41 -27.68
N ILE A 414 -51.45 -38.17 -26.54
CA ILE A 414 -50.88 -38.31 -25.20
C ILE A 414 -51.81 -39.24 -24.42
N ARG A 415 -51.24 -40.31 -23.85
CA ARG A 415 -51.94 -41.28 -23.00
C ARG A 415 -51.40 -41.23 -21.58
N PHE A 416 -52.24 -41.63 -20.61
CA PHE A 416 -51.81 -41.96 -19.25
C PHE A 416 -52.10 -43.45 -19.03
N LEU A 417 -51.08 -44.28 -19.27
CA LEU A 417 -51.16 -45.74 -19.27
C LEU A 417 -51.29 -46.28 -17.84
N ILE A 418 -52.12 -47.30 -17.64
CA ILE A 418 -52.22 -48.00 -16.35
C ILE A 418 -50.89 -48.76 -16.15
N THR A 419 -50.28 -48.64 -14.98
CA THR A 419 -48.94 -49.17 -14.69
C THR A 419 -48.96 -49.97 -13.39
N LYS A 420 -48.45 -51.21 -13.45
CA LYS A 420 -48.32 -52.10 -12.28
C LYS A 420 -47.16 -51.66 -11.39
N PRO A 421 -47.09 -52.10 -10.11
CA PRO A 421 -45.93 -51.90 -9.23
C PRO A 421 -44.61 -52.47 -9.78
N THR A 422 -44.69 -53.39 -10.75
CA THR A 422 -43.54 -53.93 -11.51
C THR A 422 -42.96 -52.98 -12.56
N GLY A 423 -43.62 -51.85 -12.82
CA GLY A 423 -43.29 -50.92 -13.92
C GLY A 423 -43.88 -51.31 -15.29
N GLU A 424 -44.68 -52.38 -15.36
CA GLU A 424 -45.33 -52.83 -16.60
C GLU A 424 -46.52 -51.92 -16.95
N THR A 425 -46.45 -51.26 -18.12
CA THR A 425 -47.49 -50.35 -18.63
C THR A 425 -48.50 -51.07 -19.52
N MET A 426 -49.76 -50.66 -19.43
CA MET A 426 -50.91 -51.29 -20.10
C MET A 426 -51.87 -50.24 -20.67
N ASN A 427 -52.47 -50.55 -21.83
CA ASN A 427 -53.54 -49.72 -22.41
C ASN A 427 -54.92 -50.01 -21.79
N THR A 428 -55.13 -51.22 -21.29
CA THR A 428 -56.35 -51.68 -20.63
C THR A 428 -55.98 -52.55 -19.43
N LEU A 429 -56.82 -52.56 -18.39
CA LEU A 429 -56.76 -53.54 -17.30
C LEU A 429 -58.04 -54.37 -17.34
N ASP A 430 -57.93 -55.61 -17.82
CA ASP A 430 -59.06 -56.53 -17.94
C ASP A 430 -59.43 -57.09 -16.56
N PHE A 431 -60.73 -57.20 -16.28
CA PHE A 431 -61.24 -57.83 -15.06
C PHE A 431 -60.95 -59.34 -15.11
N PRO A 432 -60.46 -59.95 -14.03
CA PRO A 432 -59.99 -61.34 -14.06
C PRO A 432 -61.13 -62.36 -14.19
N ASN A 433 -62.34 -62.01 -13.71
CA ASN A 433 -63.55 -62.81 -13.81
C ASN A 433 -64.71 -61.94 -14.34
N PRO A 434 -65.68 -62.49 -15.11
CA PRO A 434 -66.87 -61.76 -15.51
C PRO A 434 -67.74 -61.38 -14.30
N ILE A 435 -68.39 -60.21 -14.36
CA ILE A 435 -69.39 -59.83 -13.34
C ILE A 435 -70.70 -60.55 -13.64
N GLU A 436 -71.24 -61.27 -12.64
CA GLU A 436 -72.34 -62.24 -12.83
C GLU A 436 -73.60 -61.64 -13.47
N GLU A 437 -73.94 -60.39 -13.17
CA GLU A 437 -75.11 -59.71 -13.75
C GLU A 437 -74.96 -59.36 -15.24
N LEU A 438 -73.73 -59.14 -15.70
CA LEU A 438 -73.45 -58.65 -17.06
C LEU A 438 -73.06 -59.78 -18.01
N GLY A 439 -72.36 -60.82 -17.54
CA GLY A 439 -72.05 -62.02 -18.32
C GLY A 439 -70.97 -61.85 -19.38
N TRP A 440 -70.24 -60.73 -19.38
CA TRP A 440 -69.04 -60.48 -20.21
C TRP A 440 -67.91 -59.91 -19.35
N THR A 441 -66.66 -60.11 -19.80
CA THR A 441 -65.48 -59.57 -19.14
C THR A 441 -65.36 -58.07 -19.41
N ILE A 442 -65.16 -57.30 -18.34
CA ILE A 442 -65.01 -55.85 -18.36
C ILE A 442 -63.53 -55.47 -18.46
N ALA A 443 -63.22 -54.28 -18.97
CA ALA A 443 -61.89 -53.68 -18.87
C ALA A 443 -61.98 -52.24 -18.34
N ILE A 444 -60.86 -51.76 -17.77
CA ILE A 444 -60.60 -50.36 -17.46
C ILE A 444 -59.63 -49.82 -18.49
N ASP A 445 -60.09 -48.90 -19.33
CA ASP A 445 -59.24 -48.27 -20.35
C ASP A 445 -58.31 -47.22 -19.71
N SER A 446 -57.08 -47.15 -20.22
CA SER A 446 -56.18 -46.02 -19.99
C SER A 446 -56.71 -44.73 -20.62
N TYR A 447 -56.26 -43.59 -20.10
CA TYR A 447 -56.65 -42.28 -20.63
C TYR A 447 -55.91 -41.98 -21.94
N SER A 448 -56.59 -41.43 -22.93
CA SER A 448 -56.02 -40.85 -24.16
C SER A 448 -56.86 -39.66 -24.65
N ASN A 449 -56.28 -38.73 -25.42
CA ASN A 449 -57.09 -37.79 -26.20
C ASN A 449 -57.80 -38.45 -27.39
N PHE A 450 -57.31 -39.62 -27.86
CA PHE A 450 -57.94 -40.40 -28.92
C PHE A 450 -58.98 -41.36 -28.35
N LEU A 451 -60.26 -41.11 -28.64
CA LEU A 451 -61.35 -42.01 -28.27
C LEU A 451 -61.20 -43.36 -29.00
N PHE A 452 -61.33 -44.47 -28.26
CA PHE A 452 -61.02 -45.84 -28.73
C PHE A 452 -59.60 -45.99 -29.31
N PHE A 453 -58.64 -45.18 -28.86
CA PHE A 453 -57.26 -45.13 -29.35
C PHE A 453 -57.13 -44.89 -30.87
N SER A 454 -58.16 -44.31 -31.49
CA SER A 454 -58.26 -44.07 -32.93
C SER A 454 -57.89 -42.63 -33.26
N GLU A 455 -56.84 -42.43 -34.09
CA GLU A 455 -56.50 -41.09 -34.60
C GLU A 455 -57.66 -40.51 -35.41
N LYS A 456 -58.13 -39.34 -35.01
CA LYS A 456 -59.04 -38.49 -35.79
C LYS A 456 -58.68 -37.01 -35.66
N PRO A 457 -58.94 -36.18 -36.68
CA PRO A 457 -58.63 -34.75 -36.64
C PRO A 457 -59.26 -34.03 -35.44
N GLU A 458 -60.49 -34.36 -35.05
CA GLU A 458 -61.20 -33.74 -33.92
C GLU A 458 -60.66 -34.12 -32.53
N TYR A 459 -59.63 -34.97 -32.45
CA TYR A 459 -58.97 -35.36 -31.19
C TYR A 459 -57.57 -34.76 -31.04
N ILE A 460 -57.00 -34.18 -32.10
CA ILE A 460 -55.66 -33.56 -32.09
C ILE A 460 -55.81 -32.07 -31.76
N PRO A 461 -55.06 -31.50 -30.80
CA PRO A 461 -55.09 -30.05 -30.53
C PRO A 461 -54.69 -29.26 -31.79
N VAL A 462 -55.49 -28.25 -32.19
CA VAL A 462 -55.26 -27.52 -33.45
C VAL A 462 -53.91 -26.81 -33.51
N ASN A 463 -53.35 -26.46 -32.35
CA ASN A 463 -52.04 -25.84 -32.16
C ASN A 463 -50.97 -26.81 -31.60
N TYR A 464 -51.11 -28.13 -31.82
CA TYR A 464 -50.06 -29.10 -31.44
C TYR A 464 -48.72 -28.89 -32.19
N THR A 465 -48.73 -28.12 -33.28
CA THR A 465 -47.55 -27.69 -34.02
C THR A 465 -47.72 -26.25 -34.49
N GLY A 466 -46.62 -25.50 -34.56
CA GLY A 466 -46.62 -24.11 -34.98
C GLY A 466 -45.23 -23.47 -34.86
N VAL A 467 -45.20 -22.15 -34.94
CA VAL A 467 -44.02 -21.31 -34.65
C VAL A 467 -44.18 -20.76 -33.23
N ALA A 468 -43.10 -20.73 -32.46
CA ALA A 468 -43.04 -20.07 -31.17
C ALA A 468 -42.99 -18.53 -31.33
N ASP A 469 -44.07 -17.92 -31.81
CA ASP A 469 -44.16 -16.48 -32.13
C ASP A 469 -44.72 -15.60 -31.00
N GLN A 470 -45.11 -16.21 -29.88
CA GLN A 470 -45.67 -15.58 -28.69
C GLN A 470 -44.94 -16.09 -27.44
N ILE A 471 -44.72 -15.24 -26.44
CA ILE A 471 -43.98 -15.56 -25.20
C ILE A 471 -44.60 -16.71 -24.37
N SER A 472 -45.90 -16.96 -24.54
CA SER A 472 -46.63 -18.08 -23.94
C SER A 472 -47.58 -18.67 -24.98
N ILE A 473 -47.63 -20.00 -25.08
CA ILE A 473 -48.50 -20.72 -26.02
C ILE A 473 -49.17 -21.88 -25.28
N ASP A 474 -50.50 -21.87 -25.22
CA ASP A 474 -51.27 -22.86 -24.46
C ASP A 474 -51.84 -23.95 -25.38
N VAL A 475 -51.31 -25.17 -25.32
CA VAL A 475 -51.80 -26.33 -26.06
C VAL A 475 -52.62 -27.22 -25.14
N THR A 476 -53.89 -27.44 -25.47
CA THR A 476 -54.83 -28.18 -24.60
C THR A 476 -55.21 -29.53 -25.22
N TYR A 477 -54.92 -30.61 -24.50
CA TYR A 477 -55.34 -31.97 -24.84
C TYR A 477 -56.65 -32.30 -24.12
N GLU A 478 -57.69 -32.61 -24.89
CA GLU A 478 -58.97 -33.12 -24.39
C GLU A 478 -58.90 -34.64 -24.18
N VAL A 479 -58.47 -35.04 -22.99
CA VAL A 479 -58.19 -36.42 -22.61
C VAL A 479 -59.43 -37.10 -22.03
N THR A 480 -59.59 -38.39 -22.31
CA THR A 480 -60.73 -39.21 -21.91
C THR A 480 -60.27 -40.64 -21.64
N TYR A 481 -60.93 -41.33 -20.71
CA TYR A 481 -60.94 -42.79 -20.64
C TYR A 481 -62.35 -43.25 -21.07
N ILE A 482 -62.52 -44.50 -21.46
CA ILE A 482 -63.86 -45.06 -21.70
C ILE A 482 -64.33 -45.71 -20.39
N PRO A 483 -65.31 -45.12 -19.67
CA PRO A 483 -65.84 -45.75 -18.47
C PRO A 483 -66.69 -46.95 -18.86
N THR A 484 -66.29 -48.16 -18.43
CA THR A 484 -67.26 -49.25 -18.39
C THR A 484 -68.26 -48.97 -17.27
N VAL A 485 -69.54 -48.87 -17.62
CA VAL A 485 -70.63 -48.69 -16.66
C VAL A 485 -70.90 -50.04 -15.98
N ILE A 486 -70.47 -50.14 -14.73
CA ILE A 486 -70.80 -51.24 -13.82
C ILE A 486 -71.97 -50.76 -12.94
N PRO A 487 -73.01 -51.60 -12.70
CA PRO A 487 -74.05 -51.25 -11.72
C PRO A 487 -73.46 -51.09 -10.31
N GLU A 488 -74.17 -50.35 -9.44
CA GLU A 488 -73.91 -50.40 -8.00
C GLU A 488 -74.31 -51.79 -7.46
N PRO A 489 -73.54 -52.38 -6.52
CA PRO A 489 -73.78 -53.74 -5.98
C PRO A 489 -74.94 -53.86 -4.98
#